data_AF-A0A9D5BT08-F1
#
_entry.id   AF-A0A9D5BT08-F1
#
_cell.length_a   1.000
_cell.length_b   1.000
_cell.length_c   1.000
_cell.angle_alpha   90.00
_cell.angle_beta   90.00
_cell.angle_gamma   90.00
#
_symmetry.space_group_name_H-M   'P 1'
#
loop_
_entity.id
_entity.type
_entity.pdbx_description
1 polymer ?
#
loop_
_entity_poly.entity_id
_entity_poly.type
_entity_poly.pdbx_seq_one_letter_code
_entity_poly.pdbx_strand_id
1 'polypeptide(L)'
;MSGRSKQELGVEGQRHLEETIAAAFQILSSMNDELCNPALWSAPPSSAAASSGDVSTDSSHPSEMGGGCTTGGGSGGGGALEEARLRYKSAVSALRAVLAAIPSSSQEAGNLETKVDQAEIDRLEARVSVLRKELAIKNKHQKLLIDQLWI
;
A
#
# COMPACT_ATOMS: atom_id res chain seq x y z
N MET A 1 -7.57 -24.95 -8.86
CA MET A 1 -7.37 -23.59 -8.32
C MET A 1 -6.66 -22.80 -9.40
N SER A 2 -7.36 -21.90 -10.09
CA SER A 2 -6.73 -21.10 -11.15
C SER A 2 -5.80 -20.09 -10.47
N GLY A 3 -4.50 -20.13 -10.77
CA GLY A 3 -3.55 -19.17 -10.22
C GLY A 3 -3.86 -17.78 -10.76
N ARG A 4 -3.94 -16.76 -9.88
CA ARG A 4 -4.01 -15.36 -10.31
C ARG A 4 -2.75 -15.02 -11.10
N SER A 5 -2.89 -14.23 -12.15
CA SER A 5 -1.73 -13.86 -12.98
C SER A 5 -0.82 -12.88 -12.23
N LYS A 6 0.48 -12.83 -12.58
CA LYS A 6 1.42 -11.86 -11.97
C LYS A 6 0.96 -10.41 -12.16
N GLN A 7 0.38 -10.08 -13.31
CA GLN A 7 -0.14 -8.75 -13.60
C GLN A 7 -1.34 -8.42 -12.70
N GLU A 8 -2.26 -9.36 -12.53
CA GLU A 8 -3.42 -9.22 -11.64
C GLU A 8 -2.99 -9.01 -10.18
N LEU A 9 -2.02 -9.79 -9.69
CA LEU A 9 -1.44 -9.59 -8.36
C LEU A 9 -0.76 -8.22 -8.22
N GLY A 10 -0.14 -7.70 -9.29
CA GLY A 10 0.45 -6.36 -9.30
C GLY A 10 -0.59 -5.25 -9.14
N VAL A 11 -1.66 -5.29 -9.94
CA VAL A 11 -2.77 -4.31 -9.86
C VAL A 11 -3.48 -4.40 -8.51
N GLU A 12 -3.71 -5.61 -8.03
CA GLU A 12 -4.33 -5.88 -6.73
C GLU A 12 -3.45 -5.40 -5.56
N GLY A 13 -2.14 -5.64 -5.63
CA GLY A 13 -1.17 -5.12 -4.67
C GLY A 13 -1.14 -3.60 -4.63
N GLN A 14 -1.19 -2.94 -5.80
CA GLN A 14 -1.25 -1.49 -5.88
C GLN A 14 -2.54 -0.95 -5.23
N ARG A 15 -3.70 -1.57 -5.51
CA ARG A 15 -4.97 -1.17 -4.89
C ARG A 15 -4.91 -1.25 -3.36
N HIS A 16 -4.45 -2.37 -2.81
CA HIS A 16 -4.35 -2.54 -1.36
C HIS A 16 -3.32 -1.61 -0.70
N LEU A 17 -2.27 -1.22 -1.43
CA LEU A 17 -1.33 -0.19 -0.97
C LEU A 17 -2.01 1.17 -0.86
N GLU A 18 -2.75 1.59 -1.89
CA GLU A 18 -3.50 2.85 -1.87
C GLU A 18 -4.57 2.86 -0.76
N GLU A 19 -5.29 1.77 -0.57
CA GLU A 19 -6.25 1.58 0.53
C GLU A 19 -5.58 1.69 1.91
N THR A 20 -4.38 1.11 2.05
CA THR A 20 -3.59 1.18 3.30
C THR A 20 -3.18 2.63 3.59
N ILE A 21 -2.71 3.35 2.57
CA ILE A 21 -2.31 4.76 2.68
C ILE A 21 -3.52 5.63 3.06
N ALA A 22 -4.65 5.46 2.37
CA ALA A 22 -5.87 6.21 2.66
C ALA A 22 -6.37 5.98 4.09
N ALA A 23 -6.40 4.72 4.54
CA ALA A 23 -6.80 4.40 5.91
C ALA A 23 -5.83 4.98 6.96
N ALA A 24 -4.52 4.99 6.67
CA ALA A 24 -3.52 5.62 7.55
C ALA A 24 -3.73 7.13 7.65
N PHE A 25 -4.01 7.82 6.53
CA PHE A 25 -4.36 9.24 6.56
C PHE A 25 -5.62 9.48 7.39
N GLN A 26 -6.65 8.65 7.23
CA GLN A 26 -7.89 8.79 8.01
C GLN A 26 -7.66 8.60 9.52
N ILE A 27 -6.77 7.69 9.93
CA ILE A 27 -6.36 7.54 11.33
C ILE A 27 -5.73 8.84 11.84
N LEU A 28 -4.76 9.38 11.10
CA LEU A 28 -4.07 10.62 11.48
C LEU A 28 -5.03 11.80 11.55
N SER A 29 -5.93 11.93 10.58
CA SER A 29 -6.96 12.98 10.56
C SER A 29 -7.94 12.84 11.73
N SER A 30 -8.46 11.63 12.00
CA SER A 30 -9.37 11.40 13.13
C SER A 30 -8.68 11.69 14.47
N MET A 31 -7.42 11.26 14.63
CA MET A 31 -6.63 11.60 15.81
C MET A 31 -6.42 13.10 15.92
N ASN A 32 -6.13 13.78 14.82
CA ASN A 32 -5.97 15.22 14.80
C ASN A 32 -7.27 15.95 15.17
N ASP A 33 -8.42 15.50 14.68
CA ASP A 33 -9.72 16.10 14.99
C ASP A 33 -10.07 15.93 16.48
N GLU A 34 -9.82 14.75 17.06
CA GLU A 34 -9.96 14.53 18.50
C GLU A 34 -8.99 15.38 19.31
N LEU A 35 -7.72 15.43 18.90
CA LEU A 35 -6.67 16.21 19.55
C LEU A 35 -6.71 17.69 19.21
N CYS A 36 -7.66 18.19 18.41
CA CYS A 36 -7.80 19.62 18.15
C CYS A 36 -9.19 20.13 18.52
N ASN A 37 -10.09 19.25 19.01
CA ASN A 37 -11.44 19.63 19.39
C ASN A 37 -11.44 20.35 20.76
N PRO A 38 -11.67 21.68 20.80
CA PRO A 38 -11.63 22.42 22.05
C PRO A 38 -12.71 21.98 23.03
N ALA A 39 -13.82 21.39 22.55
CA ALA A 39 -14.90 20.92 23.42
C ALA A 39 -14.48 19.75 24.32
N LEU A 40 -13.49 18.94 23.91
CA LEU A 40 -12.98 17.82 24.70
C LEU A 40 -12.10 18.26 25.87
N TRP A 41 -11.54 19.47 25.81
CA TRP A 41 -10.68 20.01 26.85
C TRP A 41 -11.28 21.20 27.60
N SER A 42 -12.31 21.84 27.02
CA SER A 42 -13.02 22.96 27.63
C SER A 42 -14.15 22.51 28.56
N ALA A 43 -14.30 21.21 28.81
CA ALA A 43 -15.30 20.72 29.76
C ALA A 43 -15.00 21.30 31.16
N PRO A 44 -15.87 22.15 31.74
CA PRO A 44 -15.76 22.45 33.16
C PRO A 44 -15.94 21.12 33.94
N PRO A 45 -15.37 20.97 35.13
CA PRO A 45 -15.77 19.87 36.00
C PRO A 45 -17.26 20.05 36.28
N SER A 46 -18.13 19.37 35.53
CA SER A 46 -19.50 19.17 35.95
C SER A 46 -19.40 18.42 37.26
N SER A 47 -19.65 19.14 38.35
CA SER A 47 -19.90 18.60 39.67
C SER A 47 -20.72 17.34 39.49
N ALA A 48 -20.13 16.19 39.82
CA ALA A 48 -20.91 15.02 40.12
C ALA A 48 -21.87 15.45 41.22
N ALA A 49 -23.13 15.70 40.86
CA ALA A 49 -24.24 15.72 41.79
C ALA A 49 -24.43 14.27 42.25
N ALA A 50 -23.49 13.78 43.05
CA ALA A 50 -23.71 12.64 43.93
C ALA A 50 -24.41 13.23 45.15
N SER A 51 -25.74 13.14 45.12
CA SER A 51 -26.61 13.30 46.28
C SER A 51 -26.02 12.54 47.46
N SER A 52 -25.78 13.24 48.57
CA SER A 52 -25.49 12.67 49.87
C SER A 52 -26.50 11.57 50.21
N GLY A 53 -26.00 10.37 50.49
CA GLY A 53 -26.78 9.22 50.91
C GLY A 53 -25.88 8.22 51.62
N ASP A 54 -25.63 8.50 52.89
CA ASP A 54 -25.13 7.58 53.92
C ASP A 54 -25.98 6.29 53.96
N VAL A 55 -25.36 5.10 53.88
CA VAL A 55 -25.57 3.96 54.81
C VAL A 55 -24.60 2.79 54.53
N SER A 56 -23.78 2.49 55.54
CA SER A 56 -23.40 1.16 56.09
C SER A 56 -23.53 -0.15 55.28
N THR A 57 -22.41 -0.89 55.28
CA THR A 57 -22.23 -2.31 55.72
C THR A 57 -22.57 -3.50 54.78
N ASP A 58 -21.49 -4.23 54.46
CA ASP A 58 -21.28 -5.69 54.39
C ASP A 58 -21.83 -6.59 53.24
N SER A 59 -20.93 -7.51 52.86
CA SER A 59 -21.13 -8.88 52.37
C SER A 59 -21.39 -9.24 50.89
N SER A 60 -20.42 -10.03 50.39
CA SER A 60 -20.57 -11.28 49.60
C SER A 60 -20.56 -11.25 48.05
N HIS A 61 -19.71 -12.15 47.51
CA HIS A 61 -19.45 -12.53 46.10
C HIS A 61 -20.68 -13.18 45.39
N PRO A 62 -20.51 -13.84 44.22
CA PRO A 62 -20.32 -13.37 42.83
C PRO A 62 -21.50 -13.85 41.92
N SER A 63 -21.58 -13.44 40.65
CA SER A 63 -22.11 -14.29 39.55
C SER A 63 -22.11 -13.58 38.19
N GLU A 64 -21.76 -14.38 37.19
CA GLU A 64 -21.92 -14.15 35.76
C GLU A 64 -23.39 -14.01 35.36
N MET A 65 -23.68 -13.25 34.30
CA MET A 65 -24.56 -13.65 33.18
C MET A 65 -24.84 -12.44 32.28
N GLY A 66 -24.55 -12.61 30.98
CA GLY A 66 -25.49 -12.25 29.92
C GLY A 66 -25.60 -10.79 29.47
N GLY A 67 -25.22 -10.58 28.21
CA GLY A 67 -26.08 -9.90 27.25
C GLY A 67 -26.01 -8.37 27.23
N GLY A 68 -25.77 -7.82 26.04
CA GLY A 68 -26.06 -6.41 25.82
C GLY A 68 -25.34 -5.84 24.62
N CYS A 69 -25.89 -6.07 23.43
CA CYS A 69 -25.87 -5.04 22.40
C CYS A 69 -26.35 -3.73 23.06
N THR A 70 -25.43 -2.82 23.37
CA THR A 70 -25.76 -1.44 23.70
C THR A 70 -25.44 -0.59 22.48
N THR A 71 -26.28 -0.71 21.44
CA THR A 71 -26.62 0.45 20.62
C THR A 71 -27.37 1.43 21.51
N GLY A 72 -26.64 2.29 22.21
CA GLY A 72 -27.17 3.33 23.09
C GLY A 72 -26.20 4.50 23.08
N GLY A 73 -26.66 5.62 22.55
CA GLY A 73 -25.83 6.76 22.16
C GLY A 73 -24.95 7.34 23.26
N GLY A 74 -23.68 7.51 22.91
CA GLY A 74 -22.74 8.45 23.51
C GLY A 74 -21.96 9.12 22.37
N SER A 75 -22.27 10.38 22.11
CA SER A 75 -21.57 11.25 21.16
C SER A 75 -20.12 11.46 21.62
N GLY A 76 -19.13 11.08 20.80
CA GLY A 76 -17.77 11.63 20.87
C GLY A 76 -16.64 10.61 20.73
N GLY A 77 -15.99 10.59 19.56
CA GLY A 77 -14.57 10.23 19.43
C GLY A 77 -14.19 8.79 19.02
N GLY A 78 -14.94 7.76 19.40
CA GLY A 78 -14.41 6.39 19.23
C GLY A 78 -14.62 5.71 17.88
N GLY A 79 -15.64 6.10 17.11
CA GLY A 79 -16.13 5.32 15.97
C GLY A 79 -15.26 5.43 14.73
N ALA A 80 -14.98 6.65 14.28
CA ALA A 80 -14.26 6.90 13.03
C ALA A 80 -12.79 6.45 13.10
N LEU A 81 -12.12 6.72 14.24
CA LEU A 81 -10.75 6.28 14.47
C LEU A 81 -10.64 4.76 14.47
N GLU A 82 -11.53 4.08 15.18
CA GLU A 82 -11.46 2.62 15.29
C GLU A 82 -11.87 1.93 13.99
N GLU A 83 -12.80 2.50 13.24
CA GLU A 83 -13.14 2.04 11.90
C GLU A 83 -11.97 2.23 10.91
N ALA A 84 -11.26 3.36 10.97
CA ALA A 84 -10.06 3.62 10.17
C ALA A 84 -8.93 2.63 10.50
N ARG A 85 -8.74 2.30 11.79
CA ARG A 85 -7.80 1.26 12.24
C ARG A 85 -8.16 -0.12 11.74
N LEU A 86 -9.44 -0.48 11.77
CA LEU A 86 -9.93 -1.75 11.24
C LEU A 86 -9.68 -1.86 9.73
N ARG A 87 -9.98 -0.80 8.96
CA ARG A 87 -9.67 -0.73 7.52
C ARG A 87 -8.18 -0.83 7.24
N TYR A 88 -7.35 -0.09 7.97
CA TYR A 88 -5.90 -0.15 7.84
C TYR A 88 -5.37 -1.58 8.07
N LYS A 89 -5.78 -2.23 9.16
CA LYS A 89 -5.38 -3.61 9.47
C LYS A 89 -5.82 -4.58 8.38
N SER A 90 -7.05 -4.43 7.87
CA SER A 90 -7.58 -5.26 6.79
C SER A 90 -6.79 -5.08 5.49
N ALA A 91 -6.58 -3.83 5.05
CA ALA A 91 -5.83 -3.51 3.84
C ALA A 91 -4.37 -4.00 3.91
N VAL A 92 -3.71 -3.83 5.06
CA VAL A 92 -2.36 -4.36 5.30
C VAL A 92 -2.34 -5.89 5.24
N SER A 93 -3.34 -6.56 5.82
CA SER A 93 -3.44 -8.02 5.74
C SER A 93 -3.61 -8.50 4.30
N ALA A 94 -4.45 -7.81 3.52
CA ALA A 94 -4.68 -8.12 2.11
C ALA A 94 -3.41 -7.86 1.26
N LEU A 95 -2.72 -6.74 1.49
CA LEU A 95 -1.43 -6.45 0.85
C LEU A 95 -0.38 -7.51 1.15
N ARG A 96 -0.27 -7.95 2.41
CA ARG A 96 0.63 -9.05 2.80
C ARG A 96 0.26 -10.38 2.12
N ALA A 97 -1.03 -10.67 1.97
CA ALA A 97 -1.49 -11.85 1.26
C ALA A 97 -1.13 -11.81 -0.23
N VAL A 98 -1.24 -10.63 -0.87
CA VAL A 98 -0.78 -10.43 -2.25
C VAL A 98 0.73 -10.62 -2.36
N LEU A 99 1.51 -9.99 -1.47
CA LEU A 99 2.96 -10.13 -1.45
C LEU A 99 3.42 -11.57 -1.23
N ALA A 100 2.74 -12.32 -0.35
CA ALA A 100 3.02 -13.74 -0.13
C ALA A 100 2.62 -14.63 -1.33
N ALA A 101 1.61 -14.21 -2.10
CA ALA A 101 1.18 -14.90 -3.31
C ALA A 101 2.07 -14.61 -4.53
N ILE A 102 2.85 -13.52 -4.49
CA ILE A 102 3.92 -13.29 -5.45
C ILE A 102 5.02 -14.30 -5.11
N PRO A 103 5.31 -15.28 -5.99
CA PRO A 103 6.39 -16.21 -5.74
C PRO A 103 7.67 -15.39 -5.54
N SER A 104 8.25 -15.49 -4.34
CA SER A 104 9.48 -14.82 -4.00
C SER A 104 10.59 -15.45 -4.85
N SER A 105 10.82 -14.92 -6.04
CA SER A 105 12.13 -14.97 -6.70
C SER A 105 13.08 -14.22 -5.77
N SER A 106 13.59 -14.92 -4.76
CA SER A 106 14.88 -14.59 -4.19
C SER A 106 15.82 -14.38 -5.39
N GLN A 107 16.31 -13.15 -5.57
CA GLN A 107 16.92 -12.56 -6.79
C GLN A 107 15.94 -11.96 -7.83
N GLU A 108 15.43 -10.76 -7.57
CA GLU A 108 14.98 -9.86 -8.66
C GLU A 108 15.44 -8.40 -8.44
N ALA A 109 16.38 -8.17 -7.52
CA ALA A 109 17.24 -6.98 -7.52
C ALA A 109 18.57 -7.21 -8.26
N GLY A 110 18.90 -8.48 -8.58
CA GLY A 110 20.10 -8.88 -9.34
C GLY A 110 19.80 -9.69 -10.60
N ASN A 111 18.52 -9.77 -11.03
CA ASN A 111 18.08 -10.67 -12.11
C ASN A 111 17.31 -9.98 -13.25
N LEU A 112 17.28 -8.65 -13.29
CA LEU A 112 16.81 -7.91 -14.48
C LEU A 112 17.70 -8.20 -15.71
N GLU A 113 18.89 -8.76 -15.51
CA GLU A 113 19.85 -9.08 -16.57
C GLU A 113 19.58 -10.43 -17.26
N THR A 114 18.84 -11.37 -16.66
CA THR A 114 18.68 -12.72 -17.26
C THR A 114 17.39 -12.93 -18.04
N LYS A 115 16.58 -11.89 -18.21
CA LYS A 115 15.33 -11.93 -18.99
C LYS A 115 15.39 -11.11 -20.27
N VAL A 116 16.59 -10.71 -20.68
CA VAL A 116 16.82 -10.54 -22.11
C VAL A 116 17.15 -11.94 -22.60
N ASP A 117 16.29 -12.51 -23.44
CA ASP A 117 16.57 -13.81 -24.03
C ASP A 117 17.95 -13.72 -24.70
N GLN A 118 18.93 -14.50 -24.24
CA GLN A 118 20.29 -14.44 -24.78
C GLN A 118 20.29 -14.62 -26.31
N ALA A 119 19.33 -15.41 -26.83
CA ALA A 119 19.09 -15.55 -28.26
C ALA A 119 18.61 -14.25 -28.95
N GLU A 120 17.86 -13.39 -28.26
CA GLU A 120 17.48 -12.05 -28.74
C GLU A 120 18.67 -11.09 -28.73
N ILE A 121 19.55 -11.16 -27.72
CA ILE A 121 20.81 -10.41 -27.70
C ILE A 121 21.66 -10.79 -28.91
N ASP A 122 21.93 -12.09 -29.10
CA ASP A 122 22.76 -12.59 -30.18
C ASP A 122 22.19 -12.18 -31.56
N ARG A 123 20.86 -12.22 -31.71
CA ARG A 123 20.17 -11.77 -32.92
C ARG A 123 20.33 -10.27 -33.15
N LEU A 124 20.21 -9.45 -32.10
CA LEU A 124 20.37 -8.01 -32.18
C LEU A 124 21.82 -7.63 -32.52
N GLU A 125 22.80 -8.30 -31.91
CA GLU A 125 24.22 -8.12 -32.22
C GLU A 125 24.55 -8.50 -33.67
N ALA A 126 24.01 -9.62 -34.15
CA ALA A 126 24.13 -10.02 -35.56
C ALA A 126 23.56 -8.94 -36.50
N ARG A 127 22.39 -8.39 -36.18
CA ARG A 127 21.76 -7.31 -36.96
C ARG A 127 22.59 -6.02 -36.93
N VAL A 128 23.14 -5.65 -35.76
CA VAL A 128 24.02 -4.49 -35.62
C VAL A 128 25.31 -4.68 -36.44
N SER A 129 25.88 -5.88 -36.46
CA SER A 129 27.05 -6.21 -37.27
C SER A 129 26.79 -6.04 -38.76
N VAL A 130 25.64 -6.51 -39.26
CA VAL A 130 25.22 -6.30 -40.66
C VAL A 130 25.06 -4.81 -40.97
N LEU A 131 24.33 -4.07 -40.12
CA LEU A 131 24.10 -2.64 -40.32
C LEU A 131 25.40 -1.83 -40.32
N ARG A 132 26.37 -2.16 -39.46
CA ARG A 132 27.69 -1.51 -39.46
C ARG A 132 28.44 -1.74 -40.76
N LYS A 133 28.39 -2.96 -41.32
CA LYS A 133 29.01 -3.27 -42.61
C LYS A 133 28.34 -2.49 -43.75
N GLU A 134 27.00 -2.47 -43.79
CA GLU A 134 26.27 -1.68 -44.79
C GLU A 134 26.58 -0.19 -44.71
N LEU A 135 26.64 0.36 -43.49
CA LEU A 135 26.96 1.77 -43.27
C LEU A 135 28.37 2.09 -43.79
N ALA A 136 29.36 1.24 -43.51
CA ALA A 136 30.71 1.42 -44.01
C ALA A 136 30.78 1.37 -45.54
N ILE A 137 30.04 0.44 -46.17
CA ILE A 137 29.94 0.35 -47.63
C ILE A 137 29.30 1.61 -48.22
N LYS A 138 28.17 2.06 -47.66
CA LYS A 138 27.47 3.26 -48.11
C LYS A 138 28.33 4.51 -47.94
N ASN A 139 29.03 4.64 -46.82
CA ASN A 139 29.93 5.76 -46.57
C ASN A 139 31.10 5.78 -47.57
N LYS A 140 31.70 4.62 -47.84
CA LYS A 140 32.74 4.50 -48.88
C LYS A 140 32.22 4.89 -50.26
N HIS A 141 31.02 4.47 -50.62
CA HIS A 141 30.40 4.84 -51.90
C HIS A 141 30.13 6.34 -51.99
N GLN A 142 29.58 6.95 -50.93
CA GLN A 142 29.39 8.40 -50.87
C GLN A 142 30.71 9.16 -51.01
N LYS A 143 31.77 8.69 -50.34
CA LYS A 143 33.10 9.28 -50.48
C LYS A 143 33.58 9.24 -51.93
N LEU A 144 33.43 8.10 -52.62
CA LEU A 144 33.80 7.98 -54.03
C LEU A 144 32.99 8.94 -54.92
N LEU A 145 31.69 9.10 -54.69
CA LEU A 145 30.86 10.05 -55.41
C LEU A 145 31.29 11.50 -55.16
N ILE A 146 31.61 11.85 -53.91
CA ILE A 146 32.15 13.17 -53.55
C ILE A 146 33.47 13.39 -54.28
N ASP A 147 34.40 12.45 -54.19
CA ASP A 147 35.71 12.57 -54.85
C ASP A 147 35.56 12.71 -56.39
N GLN A 148 34.58 12.06 -57.01
CA GLN A 148 34.27 12.21 -58.45
C GLN A 148 33.62 13.55 -58.81
N LEU A 149 32.83 14.14 -57.91
CA LEU A 149 32.17 15.43 -58.13
C LEU A 149 33.08 16.63 -57.83
N TRP A 150 34.21 16.40 -57.18
CA TRP A 150 35.20 17.42 -56.80
C TRP A 150 36.46 17.41 -57.69
N ILE A 151 36.44 16.65 -58.79
CA ILE A 151 37.34 16.77 -59.96
C ILE A 151 36.65 17.63 -61.02
#